data_AF-A0AAV7KJ73-F1
#
_entry.id   AF-A0AAV7KJ73-F1
#
_cell.length_a   1.000
_cell.length_b   1.000
_cell.length_c   1.000
_cell.angle_alpha   90.00
_cell.angle_beta   90.00
_cell.angle_gamma   90.00
#
_symmetry.space_group_name_H-M   'P 1'
#
loop_
_entity.id
_entity.type
_entity.pdbx_description
1 polymer ?
#
loop_
_entity_poly.entity_id
_entity_poly.type
_entity_poly.pdbx_seq_one_letter_code
_entity_poly.pdbx_strand_id
1 'polypeptide(L)'
;MVWTGVSAVGRTPLIFIPPGVKINAKTYQELVLEPVVKGLSQTMFSGQQFVFQQDGAPAHTANTTQDWLKHNIPNFIHKDEWPPYSPDLNPMDYSVWYILENKACSVSHNTVSSLKISLCREWEKMPQETLRAAVEGFPNRLRAVISKKGGYIE
;
A
#
# COMPACT_ATOMS: atom_id res chain seq x y z
N MET A 1 -7.47 11.86 1.95
CA MET A 1 -6.71 10.61 2.15
C MET A 1 -6.83 9.78 0.88
N VAL A 2 -5.76 9.09 0.51
CA VAL A 2 -5.71 8.19 -0.66
C VAL A 2 -5.14 6.85 -0.21
N TRP A 3 -5.64 5.76 -0.77
CA TRP A 3 -5.10 4.41 -0.61
C TRP A 3 -4.72 3.85 -1.98
N THR A 4 -3.63 3.10 -2.04
CA THR A 4 -3.26 2.30 -3.21
C THR A 4 -2.30 1.19 -2.79
N GLY A 5 -2.06 0.24 -3.70
CA GLY A 5 -1.18 -0.90 -3.50
C GLY A 5 -0.36 -1.18 -4.75
N VAL A 6 0.81 -1.79 -4.56
CA VAL A 6 1.77 -2.10 -5.62
C VAL A 6 2.26 -3.53 -5.51
N SER A 7 2.72 -4.07 -6.63
CA SER A 7 3.44 -5.33 -6.70
C SER A 7 4.54 -5.25 -7.78
N ALA A 8 5.36 -6.29 -7.88
CA ALA A 8 6.35 -6.42 -8.95
C ALA A 8 5.73 -6.49 -10.35
N VAL A 9 4.44 -6.84 -10.44
CA VAL A 9 3.72 -7.07 -11.71
C VAL A 9 2.64 -6.04 -12.00
N GLY A 10 2.25 -5.19 -11.04
CA GLY A 10 1.21 -4.21 -11.26
C GLY A 10 1.01 -3.22 -10.12
N ARG A 11 -0.06 -2.44 -10.25
CA ARG A 11 -0.52 -1.44 -9.28
C ARG A 11 -2.04 -1.49 -9.17
N THR A 12 -2.59 -1.13 -8.01
CA THR A 12 -4.04 -0.93 -7.86
C THR A 12 -4.42 0.49 -8.26
N PRO A 13 -5.71 0.76 -8.50
CA PRO A 13 -6.20 2.14 -8.64
C PRO A 13 -5.92 2.97 -7.39
N LEU A 14 -5.88 4.31 -7.55
CA LEU A 14 -5.95 5.23 -6.42
C LEU A 14 -7.38 5.27 -5.87
N ILE A 15 -7.54 4.92 -4.59
CA ILE A 15 -8.82 4.99 -3.88
C ILE A 15 -8.84 6.26 -3.04
N PHE A 16 -9.64 7.24 -3.46
CA PHE A 16 -9.81 8.50 -2.73
C PHE A 16 -10.91 8.37 -1.68
N ILE A 17 -10.51 8.45 -0.42
CA ILE A 17 -11.46 8.40 0.70
C ILE A 17 -12.28 9.70 0.71
N PRO A 18 -13.62 9.64 0.80
CA PRO A 18 -14.45 10.83 0.78
C PRO A 18 -14.10 11.81 1.92
N PRO A 19 -14.25 13.12 1.70
CA PRO A 19 -14.05 14.12 2.76
C PRO A 19 -14.91 13.82 4.00
N GLY A 20 -14.32 13.94 5.18
CA GLY A 20 -15.01 13.68 6.46
C GLY A 20 -15.14 12.20 6.84
N VAL A 21 -14.78 11.26 5.96
CA VAL A 21 -14.79 9.83 6.28
C VAL A 21 -13.50 9.44 7.01
N LYS A 22 -13.64 8.90 8.22
CA LYS A 22 -12.53 8.32 8.98
C LYS A 22 -12.34 6.87 8.56
N ILE A 23 -11.10 6.49 8.24
CA ILE A 23 -10.74 5.10 8.03
C ILE A 23 -10.69 4.37 9.37
N ASN A 24 -11.62 3.43 9.52
CA ASN A 24 -11.72 2.44 10.58
C ASN A 24 -11.87 1.05 9.93
N ALA A 25 -11.95 -0.01 10.73
CA ALA A 25 -12.03 -1.37 10.20
C ALA A 25 -13.16 -1.56 9.17
N LYS A 26 -14.37 -1.07 9.48
CA LYS A 26 -15.54 -1.19 8.61
C LYS A 26 -15.34 -0.47 7.27
N THR A 27 -14.99 0.82 7.32
CA THR A 27 -14.79 1.62 6.11
C THR A 27 -13.60 1.15 5.29
N TYR A 28 -12.55 0.62 5.93
CA TYR A 28 -11.44 -0.02 5.22
C TYR A 28 -11.90 -1.28 4.47
N GLN A 29 -12.69 -2.13 5.12
CA GLN A 29 -13.25 -3.32 4.48
C GLN A 29 -14.15 -2.96 3.29
N GLU A 30 -15.07 -2.01 3.48
CA GLU A 30 -16.06 -1.62 2.47
C GLU A 30 -15.46 -0.84 1.28
N LEU A 31 -14.49 0.05 1.54
CA LEU A 31 -13.95 0.96 0.52
C LEU A 31 -12.68 0.42 -0.15
N VAL A 32 -11.96 -0.51 0.48
CA VAL A 32 -10.66 -0.99 -0.01
C VAL A 32 -10.65 -2.50 -0.16
N LEU A 33 -10.89 -3.25 0.90
CA LEU A 33 -10.65 -4.70 0.86
C LEU A 33 -11.62 -5.42 -0.07
N GLU A 34 -12.92 -5.17 0.10
CA GLU A 34 -13.97 -5.81 -0.70
C GLU A 34 -13.90 -5.43 -2.19
N PRO A 35 -13.83 -4.13 -2.59
CA PRO A 35 -13.84 -3.76 -4.00
C PRO A 35 -12.50 -3.95 -4.71
N VAL A 36 -11.37 -3.94 -3.99
CA VAL A 36 -10.04 -3.98 -4.60
C VAL A 36 -9.28 -5.25 -4.25
N VAL A 37 -9.01 -5.46 -2.95
CA VAL A 37 -8.06 -6.49 -2.50
C VAL A 37 -8.56 -7.91 -2.78
N LYS A 38 -9.87 -8.14 -2.61
CA LYS A 38 -10.52 -9.44 -2.84
C LYS A 38 -10.30 -9.99 -4.26
N GLY A 39 -10.29 -9.10 -5.25
CA GLY A 39 -10.17 -9.46 -6.66
C GLY A 39 -8.73 -9.65 -7.14
N LEU A 40 -7.71 -9.28 -6.36
CA LEU A 40 -6.34 -9.16 -6.83
C LEU A 40 -5.76 -10.46 -7.40
N SER A 41 -6.12 -11.61 -6.82
CA SER A 41 -5.64 -12.89 -7.34
C SER A 41 -6.00 -13.05 -8.82
N GLN A 42 -7.25 -12.73 -9.20
CA GLN A 42 -7.70 -12.87 -10.58
C GLN A 42 -7.27 -11.69 -11.46
N THR A 43 -7.27 -10.47 -10.93
CA THR A 43 -7.03 -9.27 -11.74
C THR A 43 -5.56 -8.96 -11.96
N MET A 44 -4.78 -8.85 -10.88
CA MET A 44 -3.36 -8.46 -10.95
C MET A 44 -2.43 -9.66 -11.08
N PHE A 45 -2.79 -10.78 -10.44
CA PHE A 45 -1.92 -11.95 -10.32
C PHE A 45 -2.32 -13.11 -11.23
N SER A 46 -3.31 -12.94 -12.12
CA SER A 46 -3.72 -13.96 -13.11
C SER A 46 -3.97 -15.35 -12.51
N GLY A 47 -4.64 -15.39 -11.36
CA GLY A 47 -4.94 -16.60 -10.58
C GLY A 47 -3.79 -17.10 -9.69
N GLN A 48 -2.63 -16.43 -9.67
CA GLN A 48 -1.50 -16.81 -8.83
C GLN A 48 -1.69 -16.38 -7.38
N GLN A 49 -0.97 -17.07 -6.50
CA GLN A 49 -0.88 -16.76 -5.07
C GLN A 49 -0.04 -15.49 -4.86
N PHE A 50 -0.42 -14.69 -3.86
CA PHE A 50 0.33 -13.52 -3.43
C PHE A 50 0.28 -13.39 -1.91
N VAL A 51 1.17 -12.56 -1.36
CA VAL A 51 1.18 -12.18 0.06
C VAL A 51 0.73 -10.73 0.15
N PHE A 52 -0.34 -10.46 0.88
CA PHE A 52 -0.78 -9.10 1.17
C PHE A 52 -0.03 -8.51 2.36
N GLN A 53 0.62 -7.37 2.15
CA GLN A 53 1.34 -6.62 3.17
C GLN A 53 0.63 -5.28 3.43
N GLN A 54 0.52 -4.90 4.69
CA GLN A 54 0.03 -3.59 5.13
C GLN A 54 0.69 -3.21 6.46
N ASP A 55 0.67 -1.91 6.80
CA ASP A 55 1.24 -1.42 8.06
C ASP A 55 0.34 -1.72 9.28
N GLY A 56 0.83 -1.34 10.47
CA GLY A 56 0.14 -1.54 11.75
C GLY A 56 -0.97 -0.54 12.08
N ALA A 57 -1.56 0.17 11.10
CA ALA A 57 -2.62 1.14 11.39
C ALA A 57 -3.84 0.49 12.09
N PRO A 58 -4.57 1.19 12.97
CA PRO A 58 -5.66 0.59 13.76
C PRO A 58 -6.76 -0.08 12.93
N ALA A 59 -7.05 0.41 11.72
CA ALA A 59 -8.03 -0.23 10.83
C ALA A 59 -7.52 -1.57 10.27
N HIS A 60 -6.20 -1.69 10.07
CA HIS A 60 -5.54 -2.87 9.53
C HIS A 60 -5.40 -3.97 10.60
N THR A 61 -5.10 -3.59 11.84
CA THR A 61 -4.87 -4.51 12.97
C THR A 61 -6.14 -4.92 13.71
N ALA A 62 -7.29 -4.34 13.37
CA ALA A 62 -8.58 -4.73 13.94
C ALA A 62 -8.91 -6.20 13.67
N ASN A 63 -9.47 -6.90 14.66
CA ASN A 63 -9.78 -8.33 14.55
C ASN A 63 -10.67 -8.63 13.35
N THR A 64 -11.71 -7.82 13.09
CA THR A 64 -12.60 -8.02 11.94
C THR A 64 -11.87 -7.88 10.60
N THR A 65 -10.84 -7.02 10.51
CA THR A 65 -10.01 -6.88 9.31
C THR A 65 -9.09 -8.09 9.13
N GLN A 66 -8.46 -8.56 10.20
CA GLN A 66 -7.61 -9.75 10.17
C GLN A 66 -8.43 -11.01 9.80
N ASP A 67 -9.64 -11.14 10.36
CA ASP A 67 -10.57 -12.22 10.00
C ASP A 67 -10.96 -12.13 8.52
N TRP A 68 -11.31 -10.93 8.02
CA TRP A 68 -11.63 -10.76 6.60
C TRP A 68 -10.47 -11.21 5.71
N LEU A 69 -9.22 -10.81 6.04
CA LEU A 69 -8.03 -11.19 5.26
C LEU A 69 -7.82 -12.70 5.27
N LYS A 70 -7.94 -13.34 6.44
CA LYS A 70 -7.81 -14.79 6.58
C LYS A 70 -8.82 -15.57 5.75
N HIS A 71 -10.05 -15.05 5.57
CA HIS A 71 -11.10 -15.74 4.81
C HIS A 71 -11.01 -15.49 3.30
N ASN A 72 -10.50 -14.32 2.87
CA ASN A 72 -10.63 -13.87 1.48
C ASN A 72 -9.30 -13.85 0.70
N ILE A 73 -8.16 -13.77 1.39
CA ILE A 73 -6.87 -13.54 0.76
C ILE A 73 -5.98 -14.78 0.91
N PRO A 74 -5.26 -15.20 -0.16
CA PRO A 74 -4.44 -16.40 -0.13
C PRO A 74 -3.41 -16.43 0.99
N ASN A 75 -2.63 -15.35 1.13
CA ASN A 75 -1.66 -15.16 2.21
C ASN A 75 -1.58 -13.68 2.55
N PHE A 76 -1.29 -13.36 3.81
CA PHE A 76 -1.05 -11.99 4.26
C PHE A 76 -0.11 -11.97 5.47
N ILE A 77 0.58 -10.85 5.69
CA ILE A 77 1.38 -10.64 6.90
C ILE A 77 0.42 -10.31 8.05
N HIS A 78 0.39 -11.17 9.06
CA HIS A 78 -0.48 -10.99 10.22
C HIS A 78 -0.04 -9.76 11.03
N LYS A 79 -0.98 -9.12 11.74
CA LYS A 79 -0.69 -7.94 12.57
C LYS A 79 0.44 -8.15 13.58
N ASP A 80 0.64 -9.38 14.02
CA ASP A 80 1.65 -9.75 15.04
C ASP A 80 3.02 -10.07 14.41
N GLU A 81 3.08 -10.20 13.08
CA GLU A 81 4.32 -10.39 12.32
C GLU A 81 4.90 -9.06 11.82
N TRP A 82 4.05 -8.04 11.64
CA TRP A 82 4.48 -6.72 11.20
C TRP A 82 5.11 -5.92 12.36
N PRO A 83 6.39 -5.51 12.25
CA PRO A 83 7.02 -4.74 13.31
C PRO A 83 6.43 -3.32 13.41
N PRO A 84 6.12 -2.82 14.62
CA PRO A 84 5.68 -1.44 14.82
C PRO A 84 6.72 -0.44 14.30
N TYR A 85 6.27 0.75 13.88
CA TYR A 85 7.12 1.88 13.47
C TYR A 85 8.17 1.55 12.41
N SER A 86 7.82 0.72 11.44
CA SER A 86 8.75 0.22 10.41
C SER A 86 8.41 0.72 8.99
N PRO A 87 8.39 2.04 8.72
CA PRO A 87 8.21 2.57 7.37
C PRO A 87 9.33 2.11 6.43
N ASP A 88 10.51 1.83 6.98
CA ASP A 88 11.66 1.27 6.26
C ASP A 88 11.39 -0.08 5.59
N LEU A 89 10.34 -0.78 6.01
CA LEU A 89 9.95 -2.08 5.47
C LEU A 89 8.70 -2.01 4.58
N ASN A 90 8.07 -0.84 4.45
CA ASN A 90 6.90 -0.67 3.61
C ASN A 90 7.28 -0.04 2.26
N PRO A 91 7.18 -0.77 1.12
CA PRO A 91 7.51 -0.22 -0.20
C PRO A 91 6.75 1.06 -0.56
N MET A 92 5.55 1.22 0.01
CA MET A 92 4.78 2.45 -0.14
C MET A 92 5.47 3.64 0.53
N ASP A 93 6.00 3.46 1.74
CA ASP A 93 6.57 4.54 2.55
C ASP A 93 8.00 4.90 2.14
N TYR A 94 8.90 3.92 1.95
CA TYR A 94 10.29 4.22 1.63
C TYR A 94 10.54 4.61 0.16
N SER A 95 9.55 4.50 -0.72
CA SER A 95 9.75 4.76 -2.16
C SER A 95 8.53 5.34 -2.86
N VAL A 96 7.43 4.58 -2.95
CA VAL A 96 6.36 4.88 -3.92
C VAL A 96 5.65 6.20 -3.61
N TRP A 97 5.31 6.45 -2.35
CA TRP A 97 4.66 7.71 -1.96
C TRP A 97 5.55 8.91 -2.22
N TYR A 98 6.85 8.83 -1.91
CA TYR A 98 7.80 9.89 -2.18
C TYR A 98 7.87 10.25 -3.67
N ILE A 99 7.93 9.24 -4.55
CA ILE A 99 7.98 9.48 -6.00
C ILE A 99 6.66 10.11 -6.48
N LEU A 100 5.53 9.56 -6.06
CA LEU A 100 4.22 10.04 -6.48
C LEU A 100 3.96 11.48 -6.01
N GLU A 101 4.26 11.78 -4.75
CA GLU A 101 4.10 13.11 -4.17
C GLU A 101 4.97 14.13 -4.89
N ASN A 102 6.26 13.86 -5.09
CA ASN A 102 7.17 14.78 -5.78
C ASN A 102 6.72 15.10 -7.20
N LYS A 103 6.22 14.10 -7.94
CA LYS A 103 5.75 14.30 -9.32
C LYS A 103 4.42 15.04 -9.34
N ALA A 104 3.44 14.58 -8.54
CA ALA A 104 2.10 15.14 -8.53
C ALA A 104 2.06 16.58 -7.97
N CYS A 105 2.92 16.89 -7.00
CA CYS A 105 3.02 18.19 -6.32
C CYS A 105 4.15 19.08 -6.87
N SER A 106 4.75 18.72 -8.02
CA SER A 106 5.73 19.57 -8.72
C SER A 106 5.16 20.92 -9.19
N VAL A 107 3.83 21.06 -9.17
CA VAL A 107 3.09 22.28 -9.45
C VAL A 107 2.11 22.57 -8.30
N SER A 108 1.76 23.84 -8.11
CA SER A 108 0.77 24.24 -7.12
C SER A 108 -0.64 23.83 -7.53
N HIS A 109 -1.46 23.42 -6.55
CA HIS A 109 -2.85 23.02 -6.74
C HIS A 109 -3.77 23.89 -5.89
N ASN A 110 -4.69 24.61 -6.54
CA ASN A 110 -5.63 25.50 -5.84
C ASN A 110 -6.90 24.77 -5.36
N THR A 111 -7.09 23.51 -5.76
CA THR A 111 -8.23 22.70 -5.34
C THR A 111 -7.82 21.25 -5.07
N VAL A 112 -8.61 20.56 -4.24
CA VAL A 112 -8.46 19.11 -4.04
C VAL A 112 -8.67 18.36 -5.37
N SER A 113 -9.58 18.82 -6.22
CA SER A 113 -9.85 18.20 -7.52
C SER A 113 -8.65 18.26 -8.46
N SER A 114 -7.97 19.42 -8.56
CA SER A 114 -6.74 19.54 -9.35
C SER A 114 -5.63 18.63 -8.83
N LEU A 115 -5.50 18.50 -7.51
CA LEU A 115 -4.53 17.59 -6.90
C LEU A 115 -4.85 16.12 -7.22
N LYS A 116 -6.12 15.69 -7.11
CA LYS A 116 -6.54 14.33 -7.47
C LYS A 116 -6.23 13.99 -8.93
N ILE A 117 -6.49 14.92 -9.86
CA ILE A 117 -6.17 14.74 -11.28
C ILE A 117 -4.67 14.57 -11.48
N SER A 118 -3.85 15.39 -10.81
CA SER A 118 -2.39 15.27 -10.85
C SER A 118 -1.91 13.92 -10.31
N LEU A 119 -2.44 13.49 -9.16
CA LEU A 119 -2.14 12.19 -8.56
C LEU A 119 -2.48 11.04 -9.50
N CYS A 120 -3.68 11.00 -10.09
CA CYS A 120 -4.03 9.96 -11.05
C CYS A 120 -3.10 9.95 -12.26
N ARG A 121 -2.81 11.13 -12.81
CA ARG A 121 -1.95 11.25 -14.00
C ARG A 121 -0.53 10.75 -13.73
N GLU A 122 0.08 11.16 -12.61
CA GLU A 122 1.44 10.73 -12.28
C GLU A 122 1.47 9.29 -11.77
N TRP A 123 0.39 8.80 -11.17
CA TRP A 123 0.24 7.39 -10.83
C TRP A 123 0.27 6.50 -12.04
N GLU A 124 -0.50 6.80 -13.10
CA GLU A 124 -0.49 6.02 -14.34
C GLU A 124 0.84 6.08 -15.09
N LYS A 125 1.53 7.23 -15.03
CA LYS A 125 2.84 7.42 -15.68
C LYS A 125 3.99 6.69 -14.99
N MET A 126 3.86 6.35 -13.71
CA MET A 126 4.96 5.73 -12.98
C MET A 126 5.35 4.39 -13.64
N PRO A 127 6.60 4.17 -14.06
CA PRO A 127 6.99 2.94 -14.75
C PRO A 127 6.81 1.71 -13.86
N GLN A 128 6.41 0.57 -14.45
CA GLN A 128 6.25 -0.68 -13.69
C GLN A 128 7.58 -1.16 -13.10
N GLU A 129 8.70 -0.85 -13.75
CA GLU A 129 10.06 -1.13 -13.31
C GLU A 129 10.37 -0.40 -11.99
N THR A 130 9.84 0.81 -11.80
CA THR A 130 9.99 1.57 -10.55
C THR A 130 9.26 0.87 -9.39
N LEU A 131 8.02 0.43 -9.64
CA LEU A 131 7.23 -0.32 -8.65
C LEU A 131 7.88 -1.66 -8.32
N ARG A 132 8.38 -2.36 -9.33
CA ARG A 132 9.10 -3.62 -9.16
C ARG A 132 10.35 -3.45 -8.32
N ALA A 133 11.19 -2.46 -8.63
CA ALA A 133 12.39 -2.19 -7.86
C ALA A 133 12.07 -1.86 -6.40
N ALA A 134 10.98 -1.12 -6.13
CA ALA A 134 10.54 -0.86 -4.78
C ALA A 134 10.19 -2.15 -4.04
N VAL A 135 9.36 -3.02 -4.62
CA VAL A 135 8.91 -4.29 -4.00
C VAL A 135 10.06 -5.28 -3.84
N GLU A 136 10.89 -5.46 -4.88
CA GLU A 136 12.05 -6.37 -4.85
C GLU A 136 13.17 -5.87 -3.93
N GLY A 137 13.16 -4.59 -3.53
CA GLY A 137 14.06 -4.04 -2.52
C GLY A 137 13.76 -4.51 -1.09
N PHE A 138 12.54 -4.95 -0.81
CA PHE A 138 12.09 -5.32 0.55
C PHE A 138 13.02 -6.34 1.24
N PRO A 139 13.42 -7.47 0.63
CA PRO A 139 14.26 -8.46 1.30
C PRO A 139 15.63 -7.90 1.74
N ASN A 140 16.21 -6.98 0.97
CA ASN A 140 17.48 -6.35 1.35
C ASN A 140 17.31 -5.41 2.53
N ARG A 141 16.22 -4.63 2.55
CA ARG A 141 15.86 -3.76 3.69
C ARG A 141 15.59 -4.58 4.95
N LEU A 142 14.84 -5.68 4.84
CA LEU A 142 14.60 -6.59 5.96
C LEU A 142 15.91 -7.15 6.54
N ARG A 143 16.85 -7.60 5.69
CA ARG A 143 18.18 -8.06 6.15
C ARG A 143 18.96 -6.94 6.85
N ALA A 144 18.88 -5.71 6.36
CA ALA A 144 19.54 -4.57 6.99
C ALA A 144 18.95 -4.26 8.38
N VAL A 145 17.62 -4.30 8.54
CA VAL A 145 16.95 -4.15 9.85
C VAL A 145 17.38 -5.26 10.81
N ILE A 146 17.43 -6.52 10.33
CA ILE A 146 17.89 -7.66 11.14
C ILE A 146 19.35 -7.47 11.56
N SER A 147 20.23 -7.04 10.65
CA SER A 147 21.64 -6.76 10.95
C SER A 147 21.80 -5.67 12.01
N LYS A 148 20.91 -4.67 12.01
CA LYS A 148 20.84 -3.62 13.04
C LYS A 148 20.02 -4.02 14.28
N LYS A 149 19.63 -5.29 14.41
CA LYS A 149 18.83 -5.81 15.53
C LYS A 149 17.53 -5.01 15.77
N GLY A 150 16.86 -4.62 14.69
CA GLY A 150 15.63 -3.82 14.73
C GLY A 150 15.84 -2.30 14.68
N GLY A 151 17.09 -1.83 14.56
CA GLY A 151 17.38 -0.41 14.38
C GLY A 151 17.01 0.13 12.99
N TYR A 152 16.83 1.46 12.90
CA TYR A 152 16.53 2.18 11.66
C TYR A 152 17.58 2.00 10.58
N ILE A 153 17.15 1.98 9.32
CA ILE A 153 18.02 1.88 8.16
C ILE A 153 17.84 3.10 7.26
N GLU A 154 18.90 3.45 6.52
CA GLU A 154 18.83 4.45 5.45
C GLU A 154 18.58 3.70 4.13
#